data_AF-A0A8X6VNV5-F1
#
_entry.id   AF-A0A8X6VNV5-F1
#
_cell.length_a   1.000
_cell.length_b   1.000
_cell.length_c   1.000
_cell.angle_alpha   90.00
_cell.angle_beta   90.00
_cell.angle_gamma   90.00
#
_symmetry.space_group_name_H-M   'P 1'
#
loop_
_entity.id
_entity.type
_entity.pdbx_description
1 polymer ?
#
loop_
_entity_poly.entity_id
_entity_poly.type
_entity_poly.pdbx_seq_one_letter_code
_entity_poly.pdbx_strand_id
1 'polypeptide(L)'
;MGGILVLLAGDFRQTPSNPEGTLADEISACIKSSSFWAEVEKFSLKMNMRVHLHNDVDSEHYAETQLKIGDGCLDADAGDCILLFREFFNLVENDVDLIAQIYLGLPQNFNRNQWLCARSILVLNNDIVNKIYPDNLNDVRGNEGIFINEYNHVRIEKKVLHLPQSF
;
A
#
# COMPACT_ATOMS: atom_id res chain seq x y z
N MET A 1 29.92 26.10 3.30
CA MET A 1 28.61 26.79 3.33
C MET A 1 27.54 25.74 3.12
N GLY A 2 26.90 25.28 4.20
CA GLY A 2 25.72 24.42 4.16
C GLY A 2 24.57 25.24 4.73
N GLY A 3 23.56 25.49 3.91
CA GLY A 3 22.43 26.38 4.25
C GLY A 3 21.12 25.85 3.65
N ILE A 4 21.05 24.55 3.40
CA ILE A 4 19.85 23.91 2.90
C ILE A 4 19.00 23.55 4.10
N LEU A 5 17.79 24.12 4.16
CA LEU A 5 16.75 23.65 5.06
C LEU A 5 16.21 22.33 4.52
N VAL A 6 16.32 21.25 5.30
CA VAL A 6 15.77 19.95 4.97
C VAL A 6 14.58 19.68 5.88
N LEU A 7 13.41 19.45 5.28
CA LEU A 7 12.22 18.97 5.98
C LEU A 7 11.97 17.52 5.59
N LEU A 8 12.02 16.63 6.58
CA LEU A 8 11.68 15.22 6.42
C LEU A 8 10.25 15.01 6.91
N ALA A 9 9.41 14.43 6.07
CA ALA A 9 8.02 14.10 6.41
C ALA A 9 7.70 12.67 5.95
N GLY A 10 7.06 11.90 6.82
CA GLY A 10 6.68 10.51 6.54
C GLY A 10 6.39 9.74 7.82
N ASP A 11 5.89 8.51 7.66
CA ASP A 11 5.74 7.56 8.76
C ASP A 11 6.91 6.58 8.75
N PHE A 12 7.83 6.74 9.70
CA PHE A 12 9.02 5.89 9.82
C PHE A 12 8.75 4.51 10.43
N ARG A 13 7.48 4.14 10.62
CA ARG A 13 7.06 2.76 10.87
C ARG A 13 6.82 1.99 9.56
N GLN A 14 6.85 2.67 8.41
CA GLN A 14 6.81 2.03 7.09
C GLN A 14 8.16 1.42 6.73
N THR A 15 8.12 0.27 6.06
CA THR A 15 9.28 -0.52 5.62
C THR A 15 10.12 0.26 4.59
N PRO A 16 11.41 0.53 4.87
CA PRO A 16 12.36 0.97 3.85
C PRO A 16 12.46 -0.07 2.72
N SER A 17 12.32 0.35 1.46
CA SER A 17 12.44 -0.59 0.35
C SER A 17 13.91 -0.96 0.11
N ASN A 18 14.29 -2.20 0.43
CA ASN A 18 15.55 -2.81 0.00
C ASN A 18 15.30 -4.23 -0.55
N PRO A 19 14.96 -4.38 -1.84
CA PRO A 19 14.47 -5.64 -2.41
C PRO A 19 15.46 -6.82 -2.32
N GLU A 20 16.76 -6.54 -2.21
CA GLU A 20 17.82 -7.55 -2.18
C GLU A 20 18.60 -7.57 -0.84
N GLY A 21 18.17 -6.75 0.13
CA GLY A 21 18.89 -6.56 1.39
C GLY A 21 18.51 -7.53 2.49
N THR A 22 19.42 -7.71 3.43
CA THR A 22 19.11 -8.31 4.73
C THR A 22 18.40 -7.31 5.65
N LEU A 23 17.82 -7.80 6.74
CA LEU A 23 17.26 -6.93 7.80
C LEU A 23 18.30 -5.89 8.29
N ALA A 24 19.58 -6.26 8.36
CA ALA A 24 20.64 -5.34 8.75
C ALA A 24 20.86 -4.23 7.71
N ASP A 25 20.76 -4.55 6.42
CA ASP A 25 20.87 -3.57 5.34
C ASP A 25 19.69 -2.61 5.35
N GLU A 26 18.49 -3.08 5.68
CA GLU A 26 17.29 -2.25 5.83
C GLU A 26 17.40 -1.27 7.01
N ILE A 27 17.88 -1.76 8.16
CA ILE A 27 18.18 -0.92 9.32
C ILE A 27 19.25 0.13 8.97
N SER A 28 20.30 -0.28 8.27
CA SER A 28 21.38 0.61 7.82
C SER A 28 20.87 1.67 6.84
N ALA A 29 19.97 1.32 5.93
CA ALA A 29 19.36 2.24 4.98
C ALA A 29 18.35 3.21 5.63
N CYS A 30 17.82 2.89 6.81
CA CYS A 30 16.88 3.74 7.52
C CYS A 30 17.54 5.07 7.93
N ILE A 31 16.94 6.20 7.58
CA ILE A 31 17.49 7.53 7.93
C ILE A 31 17.69 7.73 9.44
N LYS A 32 16.94 6.99 10.27
CA LYS A 32 17.07 6.99 11.73
C LYS A 32 18.38 6.37 12.23
N SER A 33 19.04 5.53 11.42
CA SER A 33 20.35 4.95 11.74
C SER A 33 21.50 5.93 11.51
N SER A 34 21.25 7.02 10.77
CA SER A 34 22.28 8.00 10.44
C SER A 34 22.71 8.80 11.66
N SER A 35 24.01 9.12 11.73
CA SER A 35 24.59 9.90 12.84
C SER A 35 23.95 11.28 12.99
N PHE A 36 23.51 11.91 11.89
CA PHE A 36 22.87 13.23 11.94
C PHE A 36 21.44 13.17 12.50
N TRP A 37 20.82 11.99 12.63
CA TRP A 37 19.45 11.86 13.15
C TRP A 37 19.31 12.41 14.58
N ALA A 38 20.40 12.42 15.35
CA ALA A 38 20.46 13.03 16.67
C ALA A 38 20.29 14.56 16.65
N GLU A 39 20.61 15.20 15.52
CA GLU A 39 20.52 16.66 15.32
C GLU A 39 19.18 17.08 14.69
N VAL A 40 18.36 16.12 14.27
CA VAL A 40 17.05 16.38 13.66
C VAL A 40 16.03 16.76 14.73
N GLU A 41 15.44 17.95 14.59
CA GLU A 41 14.28 18.36 15.38
C GLU A 41 13.04 17.57 14.95
N LYS A 42 12.30 17.04 15.93
CA LYS A 42 11.20 16.10 15.69
C LYS A 42 9.86 16.74 16.02
N PHE A 43 8.96 16.77 15.05
CA PHE A 43 7.57 17.14 15.22
C PHE A 43 6.68 15.95 14.93
N SER A 44 5.65 15.74 15.74
CA SER A 44 4.71 14.62 15.58
C SER A 44 3.30 15.14 15.33
N LEU A 45 2.69 14.69 14.23
CA LEU A 45 1.27 14.88 13.98
C LEU A 45 0.49 13.86 14.81
N LYS A 46 -0.43 14.34 15.65
CA LYS A 46 -1.20 13.50 16.61
C LYS A 46 -2.63 13.19 16.18
N MET A 47 -3.13 13.89 15.16
CA MET A 47 -4.51 13.75 14.70
C MET A 47 -4.56 12.91 13.43
N ASN A 48 -5.31 11.81 13.47
CA ASN A 48 -5.64 11.05 12.28
C ASN A 48 -6.75 11.77 11.51
N MET A 49 -6.36 12.54 10.49
CA MET A 49 -7.32 13.31 9.69
C MET A 49 -8.32 12.43 8.94
N ARG A 50 -7.97 11.18 8.58
CA ARG A 50 -8.89 10.26 7.90
C ARG A 50 -10.07 9.92 8.81
N VAL A 51 -9.80 9.57 10.07
CA VAL A 51 -10.83 9.31 11.07
C VAL A 51 -11.61 10.59 11.38
N HIS A 52 -10.91 11.69 11.62
CA HIS A 52 -11.54 12.97 11.99
C HIS A 52 -12.54 13.48 10.94
N LEU A 53 -12.21 13.36 9.65
CA LEU A 53 -13.07 13.84 8.57
C LEU A 53 -14.27 12.91 8.31
N HIS A 54 -14.15 11.61 8.60
CA HIS A 54 -15.18 10.63 8.29
C HIS A 54 -16.12 10.36 9.49
N ASN A 55 -15.71 10.75 10.70
CA ASN A 55 -16.48 10.67 11.95
C ASN A 55 -17.19 9.32 12.14
N ASP A 56 -16.46 8.26 11.81
CA ASP A 56 -16.91 6.87 11.84
C ASP A 56 -16.22 6.15 13.00
N VAL A 57 -17.02 5.59 13.91
CA VAL A 57 -16.55 4.93 15.14
C VAL A 57 -15.73 3.69 14.81
N ASP A 58 -16.10 2.96 13.75
CA ASP A 58 -15.37 1.76 13.33
C ASP A 58 -13.99 2.14 12.76
N SER A 59 -13.91 3.26 12.02
CA SER A 59 -12.65 3.82 11.52
C SER A 59 -11.70 4.25 12.65
N GLU A 60 -12.21 4.74 13.78
CA GLU A 60 -11.39 5.13 14.93
C GLU A 60 -10.73 3.92 15.58
N HIS A 61 -11.51 2.89 15.93
CA HIS A 61 -11.00 1.64 16.49
C HIS A 61 -10.00 0.94 15.55
N TYR A 62 -10.28 0.96 14.25
CA TYR A 62 -9.37 0.43 13.23
C TYR A 62 -8.04 1.18 13.18
N ALA A 63 -8.07 2.51 13.26
CA ALA A 63 -6.86 3.33 13.29
C ALA A 63 -6.03 3.15 14.56
N GLU A 64 -6.68 3.07 15.73
CA GLU A 64 -5.99 2.81 16.99
C GLU A 64 -5.28 1.45 16.99
N THR A 65 -5.91 0.43 16.44
CA THR A 65 -5.32 -0.90 16.35
C THR A 65 -4.12 -0.92 15.39
N GLN A 66 -4.21 -0.23 14.25
CA GLN A 66 -3.04 -0.06 13.37
C GLN A 66 -1.87 0.65 14.06
N LEU A 67 -2.15 1.66 14.90
CA LEU A 67 -1.09 2.32 15.68
C LEU A 67 -0.43 1.34 16.66
N LYS A 68 -1.21 0.54 17.38
CA LYS A 68 -0.68 -0.50 18.28
C LYS A 68 0.19 -1.52 17.56
N ILE A 69 -0.18 -1.91 16.34
CA ILE A 69 0.63 -2.79 15.48
C ILE A 69 1.95 -2.10 15.13
N GLY A 70 1.89 -0.88 14.59
CA GLY A 70 3.09 -0.15 14.16
C GLY A 70 4.03 0.24 15.29
N ASP A 71 3.51 0.37 16.52
CA ASP A 71 4.29 0.66 17.72
C ASP A 71 4.77 -0.61 18.45
N GLY A 72 4.45 -1.80 17.93
CA GLY A 72 4.86 -3.08 18.53
C GLY A 72 4.23 -3.35 19.90
N CYS A 73 3.04 -2.80 20.16
CA CYS A 73 2.34 -2.91 21.45
C CYS A 73 1.42 -4.13 21.55
N LEU A 74 1.27 -4.92 20.48
CA LEU A 74 0.48 -6.15 20.50
C LEU A 74 1.37 -7.34 20.84
N ASP A 75 0.87 -8.22 21.70
CA ASP A 75 1.55 -9.47 22.02
C ASP A 75 1.64 -10.36 20.77
N ALA A 76 2.84 -10.87 20.52
CA ALA A 76 3.08 -11.88 19.52
C ALA A 76 3.06 -13.27 20.18
N ASP A 77 2.64 -14.28 19.41
CA ASP A 77 2.73 -15.67 19.84
C ASP A 77 4.18 -16.21 19.76
N ALA A 78 4.36 -17.51 20.03
CA ALA A 78 5.67 -18.15 19.99
C ALA A 78 6.31 -18.19 18.58
N GLY A 79 5.57 -17.84 17.53
CA GLY A 79 6.04 -17.75 16.15
C GLY A 79 6.14 -16.31 15.65
N ASP A 80 6.22 -15.32 16.55
CA ASP A 80 6.25 -13.88 16.24
C ASP A 80 5.04 -13.39 15.44
N CYS A 81 3.90 -14.08 15.57
CA CYS A 81 2.66 -13.69 14.89
C CYS A 81 1.75 -12.91 15.84
N ILE A 82 1.23 -11.77 15.36
CA ILE A 82 0.22 -11.00 16.09
C ILE A 82 -1.17 -11.60 15.86
N LEU A 83 -1.97 -11.69 16.92
CA LEU A 83 -3.37 -12.10 16.81
C LEU A 83 -4.23 -10.89 16.45
N LEU A 84 -4.90 -10.96 15.30
CA LEU A 84 -5.88 -9.97 14.87
C LEU A 84 -7.30 -10.52 15.05
N PHE A 85 -8.22 -9.65 15.48
CA PHE A 85 -9.63 -10.01 15.61
C PHE A 85 -10.33 -10.06 14.24
N ARG A 86 -11.37 -10.88 14.11
CA ARG A 86 -12.10 -11.10 12.85
C ARG A 86 -12.76 -9.84 12.29
N GLU A 87 -12.93 -8.80 13.11
CA GLU A 87 -13.40 -7.48 12.67
C GLU A 87 -12.41 -6.77 11.72
N PHE A 88 -11.15 -7.18 11.68
CA PHE A 88 -10.10 -6.59 10.82
C PHE A 88 -9.96 -7.25 9.46
N PHE A 89 -10.53 -8.44 9.25
CA PHE A 89 -10.35 -9.18 8.00
C PHE A 89 -11.51 -10.13 7.69
N ASN A 90 -11.81 -10.25 6.41
CA ASN A 90 -12.66 -11.31 5.89
C ASN A 90 -11.77 -12.44 5.37
N LEU A 91 -11.90 -13.62 5.98
CA LEU A 91 -11.18 -14.80 5.51
C LEU A 91 -11.84 -15.31 4.23
N VAL A 92 -11.02 -15.56 3.22
CA VAL A 92 -11.39 -16.15 1.93
C VAL A 92 -10.55 -17.41 1.72
N GLU A 93 -11.14 -18.43 1.10
CA GLU A 93 -10.48 -19.73 0.95
C GLU A 93 -9.46 -19.75 -0.20
N ASN A 94 -9.66 -18.91 -1.22
CA ASN A 94 -8.79 -18.84 -2.39
C ASN A 94 -8.81 -17.44 -3.05
N ASP A 95 -7.88 -17.24 -3.97
CA ASP A 95 -7.68 -16.02 -4.77
C ASP A 95 -8.87 -15.72 -5.70
N VAL A 96 -9.54 -16.74 -6.24
CA VAL A 96 -10.72 -16.56 -7.11
C VAL A 96 -11.88 -15.93 -6.34
N ASP A 97 -12.18 -16.46 -5.14
CA ASP A 97 -13.23 -15.95 -4.27
C ASP A 97 -12.92 -14.53 -3.78
N LEU A 98 -11.66 -14.23 -3.48
CA LEU A 98 -11.21 -12.87 -3.12
C LEU A 98 -11.53 -11.87 -4.24
N ILE A 99 -11.13 -12.19 -5.48
CA ILE A 99 -11.36 -11.32 -6.65
C ILE A 99 -12.87 -11.16 -6.87
N ALA A 100 -13.63 -12.26 -6.81
CA ALA A 100 -15.08 -12.23 -7.01
C ALA A 100 -15.80 -11.39 -5.95
N GLN A 101 -15.35 -11.43 -4.69
CA GLN A 101 -15.91 -10.60 -3.63
C GLN A 101 -15.59 -9.11 -3.81
N ILE A 102 -14.33 -8.77 -4.13
CA ILE A 102 -13.91 -7.38 -4.27
C ILE A 102 -14.51 -6.74 -5.54
N TYR A 103 -14.51 -7.46 -6.65
CA TYR A 103 -14.96 -6.98 -7.96
C TYR A 103 -16.33 -7.55 -8.39
N LEU A 104 -17.21 -7.85 -7.43
CA LEU A 104 -18.55 -8.36 -7.70
C LEU A 104 -19.33 -7.42 -8.64
N GLY A 105 -19.76 -7.92 -9.81
CA GLY A 105 -20.48 -7.10 -10.80
C GLY A 105 -19.58 -6.16 -11.61
N LEU A 106 -18.31 -6.52 -11.78
CA LEU A 106 -17.36 -5.79 -12.63
C LEU A 106 -17.92 -5.49 -14.04
N PRO A 107 -18.53 -6.43 -14.78
CA PRO A 107 -19.01 -6.14 -16.14
C PRO A 107 -20.04 -5.00 -16.19
N GLN A 108 -20.86 -4.84 -15.14
CA GLN A 108 -21.88 -3.79 -15.06
C GLN A 108 -21.33 -2.45 -14.57
N ASN A 109 -20.22 -2.48 -13.82
CA ASN A 109 -19.64 -1.29 -13.19
C ASN A 109 -18.32 -0.82 -13.81
N PHE A 110 -17.83 -1.51 -14.85
CA PHE A 110 -16.52 -1.22 -15.47
C PHE A 110 -16.37 0.24 -15.93
N ASN A 111 -17.45 0.87 -16.41
CA ASN A 111 -17.42 2.28 -16.85
C ASN A 111 -17.63 3.30 -15.70
N ARG A 112 -17.71 2.85 -14.44
CA ARG A 112 -17.95 3.70 -13.27
C ARG A 112 -16.65 3.91 -12.51
N ASN A 113 -15.94 5.00 -12.81
CA ASN A 113 -14.67 5.34 -12.16
C ASN A 113 -14.75 5.32 -10.63
N GLN A 114 -15.79 5.92 -10.04
CA GLN A 114 -15.97 5.92 -8.58
C GLN A 114 -16.09 4.50 -7.99
N TRP A 115 -16.69 3.56 -8.73
CA TRP A 115 -16.81 2.18 -8.30
C TRP A 115 -15.47 1.44 -8.36
N LEU A 116 -14.67 1.69 -9.40
CA LEU A 116 -13.33 1.11 -9.55
C LEU A 116 -12.35 1.69 -8.51
N CYS A 117 -12.33 3.01 -8.32
CA CYS A 117 -11.40 3.68 -7.41
C CYS A 117 -11.61 3.31 -5.93
N ALA A 118 -12.78 2.82 -5.56
CA ALA A 118 -13.07 2.38 -4.20
C ALA A 118 -12.52 0.97 -3.87
N ARG A 119 -11.82 0.31 -4.81
CA ARG A 119 -11.39 -1.08 -4.70
C ARG A 119 -9.91 -1.21 -5.03
N SER A 120 -9.22 -2.07 -4.28
CA SER A 120 -7.82 -2.42 -4.52
C SER A 120 -7.51 -3.79 -3.91
N ILE A 121 -6.62 -4.54 -4.53
CA ILE A 121 -6.01 -5.74 -3.94
C ILE A 121 -4.54 -5.42 -3.71
N LEU A 122 -4.09 -5.51 -2.46
CA LEU A 122 -2.68 -5.42 -2.10
C LEU A 122 -2.13 -6.84 -1.92
N VAL A 123 -1.00 -7.13 -2.55
CA VAL A 123 -0.32 -8.43 -2.46
C VAL A 123 1.13 -8.23 -2.08
N LEU A 124 1.75 -9.26 -1.50
CA LEU A 124 3.10 -9.17 -0.94
C LEU A 124 4.17 -8.92 -2.00
N ASN A 125 4.04 -9.54 -3.19
CA ASN A 125 5.01 -9.43 -4.26
C ASN A 125 4.36 -9.55 -5.65
N ASN A 126 5.16 -9.22 -6.67
CA ASN A 126 4.72 -9.22 -8.07
C ASN A 126 4.44 -10.63 -8.62
N ASP A 127 5.01 -11.68 -8.05
CA ASP A 127 4.70 -13.06 -8.49
C ASP A 127 3.24 -13.40 -8.15
N ILE A 128 2.78 -12.98 -6.97
CA ILE A 128 1.37 -13.12 -6.57
C ILE A 128 0.48 -12.20 -7.43
N VAL A 129 0.93 -11.00 -7.81
CA VAL A 129 0.20 -10.15 -8.77
C VAL A 129 -0.05 -10.93 -10.06
N ASN A 130 0.98 -11.52 -10.64
CA ASN A 130 0.86 -12.29 -11.89
C ASN A 130 -0.06 -13.52 -11.75
N LYS A 131 -0.16 -14.10 -10.55
CA LYS A 131 -1.10 -15.19 -10.26
C LYS A 131 -2.55 -14.71 -10.11
N ILE A 132 -2.75 -13.56 -9.46
CA ILE A 132 -4.07 -12.95 -9.16
C ILE A 132 -4.61 -12.13 -10.34
N TYR A 133 -3.79 -11.83 -11.34
CA TYR A 133 -4.23 -11.38 -12.67
C TYR A 133 -4.36 -12.61 -13.59
N PRO A 134 -5.43 -13.43 -13.49
CA PRO A 134 -5.71 -14.42 -14.52
C PRO A 134 -6.12 -13.72 -15.81
N ASP A 135 -6.01 -14.45 -16.92
CA ASP A 135 -6.54 -14.09 -18.25
C ASP A 135 -8.03 -13.67 -18.25
N ASN A 136 -8.74 -13.83 -17.14
CA ASN A 136 -10.15 -13.46 -16.96
C ASN A 136 -10.38 -11.94 -16.93
N LEU A 137 -9.34 -11.12 -16.70
CA LEU A 137 -9.41 -9.66 -16.90
C LEU A 137 -9.35 -9.27 -18.39
N ASN A 138 -9.01 -10.19 -19.30
CA ASN A 138 -9.11 -9.97 -20.75
C ASN A 138 -10.57 -9.93 -21.25
N ASP A 139 -11.54 -10.37 -20.44
CA ASP A 139 -12.98 -10.28 -20.79
C ASP A 139 -13.58 -8.90 -20.47
N VAL A 140 -12.77 -8.01 -19.88
CA VAL A 140 -13.06 -6.59 -19.87
C VAL A 140 -12.83 -6.08 -21.28
N ARG A 141 -13.89 -6.05 -22.10
CA ARG A 141 -13.89 -5.49 -23.45
C ARG A 141 -13.59 -3.98 -23.45
N GLY A 142 -12.33 -3.64 -23.23
CA GLY A 142 -11.70 -2.37 -23.53
C GLY A 142 -10.53 -2.64 -24.47
N ASN A 143 -10.23 -1.72 -25.38
CA ASN A 143 -9.10 -1.88 -26.29
C ASN A 143 -7.80 -2.04 -25.49
N GLU A 144 -7.13 -3.19 -25.60
CA GLU A 144 -5.85 -3.48 -24.95
C GLU A 144 -4.76 -2.50 -25.43
N GLY A 145 -3.90 -2.04 -24.51
CA GLY A 145 -2.77 -1.17 -24.80
C GLY A 145 -1.57 -1.49 -23.91
N ILE A 146 -0.43 -1.78 -24.55
CA ILE A 146 0.84 -2.14 -23.90
C ILE A 146 1.70 -0.88 -23.69
N PHE A 147 2.25 -0.69 -22.51
CA PHE A 147 3.28 0.32 -22.23
C PHE A 147 4.63 -0.35 -22.08
N ILE A 148 5.66 0.14 -22.78
CA ILE A 148 7.04 -0.18 -22.42
C ILE A 148 7.76 1.10 -21.96
N ASN A 149 8.48 0.96 -20.84
CA ASN A 149 9.43 1.95 -20.36
C ASN A 149 10.73 1.83 -21.15
N GLU A 150 11.04 2.82 -22.00
CA GLU A 150 12.31 2.91 -22.76
C GLU A 150 13.48 3.26 -21.82
N TYR A 151 13.89 2.29 -20.99
CA TYR A 151 15.22 2.34 -20.34
C TYR A 151 16.16 1.21 -20.77
N ASN A 152 15.74 0.33 -21.67
CA ASN A 152 16.65 -0.56 -22.40
C ASN A 152 16.01 -0.94 -23.74
N HIS A 153 16.45 -0.30 -24.83
CA HIS A 153 16.13 -0.60 -26.24
C HIS A 153 14.77 -1.24 -26.53
N VAL A 154 13.79 -0.39 -26.77
CA VAL A 154 12.38 -0.72 -26.89
C VAL A 154 11.77 0.02 -28.06
N ARG A 155 10.85 -0.63 -28.75
CA ARG A 155 9.86 0.04 -29.60
C ARG A 155 8.50 -0.55 -29.25
N ILE A 156 7.75 0.13 -28.37
CA ILE A 156 6.30 -0.04 -28.28
C ILE A 156 5.65 1.33 -28.21
N GLU A 157 4.76 1.53 -29.17
CA GLU A 157 3.89 2.67 -29.32
C GLU A 157 2.48 2.28 -28.85
N LYS A 158 1.93 2.97 -27.83
CA LYS A 158 0.68 3.75 -27.91
C LYS A 158 0.23 4.28 -26.54
N LYS A 159 -0.21 5.55 -26.55
CA LYS A 159 -0.66 6.42 -25.44
C LYS A 159 -2.16 6.15 -25.11
N VAL A 160 -2.74 6.43 -23.93
CA VAL A 160 -2.99 7.75 -23.25
C VAL A 160 -3.35 7.57 -21.75
N LEU A 161 -3.08 8.63 -20.97
CA LEU A 161 -3.32 8.94 -19.54
C LEU A 161 -4.77 8.80 -18.98
N HIS A 162 -4.87 8.44 -17.68
CA HIS A 162 -5.71 9.15 -16.70
C HIS A 162 -5.05 9.13 -15.31
N LEU A 163 -4.68 10.31 -14.80
CA LEU A 163 -4.36 10.54 -13.39
C LEU A 163 -5.50 11.37 -12.79
N PRO A 164 -6.12 10.88 -11.72
CA PRO A 164 -6.39 11.73 -10.58
C PRO A 164 -5.80 11.06 -9.34
N GLN A 165 -4.59 11.51 -8.96
CA GLN A 165 -4.32 11.64 -7.53
C GLN A 165 -5.17 12.81 -7.06
N SER A 166 -6.15 12.54 -6.23
CA SER A 166 -6.83 13.58 -5.46
C SER A 166 -6.99 13.02 -4.06
N PHE A 167 -6.29 13.67 -3.13
CA PHE A 167 -6.34 13.46 -1.69
C PHE A 167 -7.75 13.64 -1.13
#